data_AF-A0A919VYQ6-F1
#
_entry.id   AF-A0A919VYQ6-F1
#
_cell.length_a   1.000
_cell.length_b   1.000
_cell.length_c   1.000
_cell.angle_alpha   90.00
_cell.angle_beta   90.00
_cell.angle_gamma   90.00
#
_symmetry.space_group_name_H-M   'P 1'
#
loop_
_entity.id
_entity.type
_entity.pdbx_description
1 polymer ?
#
loop_
_entity_poly.entity_id
_entity_poly.type
_entity_poly.pdbx_seq_one_letter_code
_entity_poly.pdbx_strand_id
1 'polypeptide(L)'
;MSAGSWTKRSTPIFQRSDANGVYGPGHASFSRSPDGAETWIIYHANSSTSQGCGTTRTTRAQKIGWNSDGTPNPGTPVRTGVSIPGPSGDS
;
A
#
# COMPACT_ATOMS: atom_id res chain seq x y z
N MET A 1 7.16 19.32 19.05
CA MET A 1 7.22 17.84 18.88
C MET A 1 8.62 17.38 19.27
N SER A 2 8.76 16.30 20.03
CA SER A 2 10.08 15.72 20.36
C SER A 2 10.36 14.52 19.46
N ALA A 3 11.60 14.34 19.03
CA ALA A 3 11.99 13.15 18.25
C ALA A 3 11.68 11.85 19.02
N GLY A 4 11.79 11.88 20.36
CA GLY A 4 11.48 10.74 21.22
C GLY A 4 10.01 10.32 21.25
N SER A 5 9.09 11.12 20.69
CA SER A 5 7.68 10.76 20.54
C SER A 5 7.44 9.75 19.41
N TRP A 6 8.46 9.44 18.61
CA TRP A 6 8.34 8.57 17.43
C TRP A 6 9.20 7.33 17.57
N THR A 7 8.60 6.16 17.32
CA THR A 7 9.33 4.89 17.23
C THR A 7 9.40 4.44 15.79
N LYS A 8 10.61 4.24 15.27
CA LYS A 8 10.82 3.69 13.93
C LYS A 8 10.74 2.16 13.99
N ARG A 9 9.97 1.55 13.09
CA ARG A 9 9.96 0.10 12.91
C ARG A 9 11.31 -0.38 12.34
N SER A 10 11.80 -1.53 12.80
CA SER A 10 13.06 -2.12 12.34
C SER A 10 12.98 -2.72 10.93
N THR A 11 11.78 -3.01 10.45
CA THR A 11 11.52 -3.58 9.12
C THR A 11 10.49 -2.75 8.35
N PRO A 12 10.49 -2.81 7.00
CA PRO A 12 9.43 -2.22 6.19
C PRO A 12 8.06 -2.84 6.53
N ILE A 13 7.02 -2.02 6.58
CA ILE A 13 5.62 -2.49 6.72
C ILE A 13 4.95 -2.73 5.37
N PHE A 14 5.58 -2.29 4.28
CA PHE A 14 5.12 -2.48 2.91
C PHE A 14 6.35 -2.45 1.98
N GLN A 15 6.48 -3.46 1.12
CA GLN A 15 7.71 -3.66 0.35
C GLN A 15 7.45 -4.43 -0.95
N ARG A 16 8.48 -4.48 -1.81
CA ARG A 16 8.52 -5.28 -3.04
C ARG A 16 8.00 -6.71 -2.81
N SER A 17 7.22 -7.21 -3.77
CA SER A 17 6.77 -8.60 -3.82
C SER A 17 7.08 -9.19 -5.18
N ASP A 18 8.10 -10.05 -5.24
CA ASP A 18 8.47 -10.76 -6.48
C ASP A 18 7.37 -11.71 -6.92
N ALA A 19 6.73 -12.40 -5.97
CA ALA A 19 5.59 -13.27 -6.23
C ALA A 19 4.45 -12.52 -6.93
N ASN A 20 4.19 -11.27 -6.54
CA ASN A 20 3.15 -10.45 -7.15
C ASN A 20 3.66 -9.60 -8.32
N GLY A 21 4.96 -9.66 -8.67
CA GLY A 21 5.53 -8.81 -9.71
C GLY A 21 5.39 -7.32 -9.40
N VAL A 22 5.52 -6.92 -8.12
CA VAL A 22 5.43 -5.53 -7.69
C VAL A 22 6.76 -5.04 -7.17
N TYR A 23 7.32 -4.04 -7.83
CA TYR A 23 8.69 -3.57 -7.60
C TYR A 23 8.70 -2.11 -7.16
N GLY A 24 9.41 -1.83 -6.07
CA GLY A 24 9.56 -0.48 -5.51
C GLY A 24 8.25 0.20 -5.12
N PRO A 25 7.36 -0.43 -4.32
CA PRO A 25 6.17 0.26 -3.83
C PRO A 25 6.55 1.40 -2.87
N GLY A 26 5.94 2.58 -3.03
CA GLY A 26 6.28 3.72 -2.19
C GLY A 26 5.45 4.98 -2.45
N HIS A 27 5.87 6.06 -1.78
CA HIS A 27 5.21 7.39 -1.78
C HIS A 27 3.70 7.26 -1.57
N ALA A 28 3.34 6.57 -0.48
CA ALA A 28 1.97 6.19 -0.22
C ALA A 28 1.16 7.35 0.37
N SER A 29 -0.13 7.36 0.06
CA SER A 29 -1.18 8.14 0.71
C SER A 29 -2.24 7.19 1.27
N PHE A 30 -3.12 7.70 2.14
CA PHE A 30 -4.22 6.92 2.72
C PHE A 30 -5.54 7.64 2.50
N SER A 31 -6.60 6.87 2.23
CA SER A 31 -7.97 7.37 2.14
C SER A 31 -8.93 6.45 2.88
N ARG A 32 -10.11 6.97 3.22
CA ARG A 32 -11.24 6.15 3.64
C ARG A 32 -12.10 5.78 2.44
N SER A 33 -12.81 4.65 2.55
CA SER A 33 -13.91 4.31 1.64
C SER A 33 -15.06 5.31 1.76
N PRO A 34 -15.97 5.39 0.76
CA PRO A 34 -17.13 6.29 0.79
C PRO A 34 -17.99 6.22 2.07
N ASP A 35 -18.28 5.02 2.55
CA ASP A 35 -19.02 4.79 3.80
C ASP A 35 -18.17 5.00 5.07
N GLY A 36 -16.88 5.31 4.90
CA GLY A 36 -15.95 5.51 5.97
C GLY A 36 -15.68 4.26 6.79
N ALA A 37 -15.89 3.04 6.29
CA ALA A 37 -15.64 1.79 7.02
C ALA A 37 -14.21 1.25 6.80
N GLU A 38 -13.62 1.45 5.63
CA GLU A 38 -12.33 0.86 5.24
C GLU A 38 -11.22 1.91 5.10
N THR A 39 -9.98 1.51 5.40
CA THR A 39 -8.79 2.30 5.07
C THR A 39 -8.13 1.69 3.86
N TRP A 40 -7.78 2.54 2.91
CA TRP A 40 -7.11 2.18 1.68
C TRP A 40 -5.74 2.84 1.63
N ILE A 41 -4.73 2.08 1.22
CA ILE A 41 -3.41 2.61 0.85
C ILE A 41 -3.41 2.87 -0.65
N ILE A 42 -2.96 4.06 -1.03
CA ILE A 42 -2.71 4.46 -2.42
C ILE A 42 -1.20 4.61 -2.57
N TYR A 43 -0.59 3.98 -3.56
CA TYR A 43 0.87 3.96 -3.72
C TYR A 43 1.27 3.84 -5.19
N HIS A 44 2.52 4.16 -5.51
CA HIS A 44 3.08 3.84 -6.82
C HIS A 44 3.91 2.56 -6.78
N ALA A 45 3.97 1.82 -7.89
CA ALA A 45 4.95 0.75 -8.08
C ALA A 45 5.18 0.41 -9.57
N ASN A 46 6.28 -0.29 -9.82
CA ASN A 46 6.64 -0.88 -11.12
C ASN A 46 6.15 -2.33 -11.23
N SER A 47 6.00 -2.82 -12.46
CA SER A 47 5.61 -4.19 -12.80
C SER A 47 6.77 -5.06 -13.30
N SER A 48 7.98 -4.49 -13.40
CA SER A 48 9.23 -5.21 -13.72
C SER A 48 10.41 -4.65 -12.92
N THR A 49 11.41 -5.50 -12.65
CA THR A 49 12.70 -5.10 -12.05
C THR A 49 13.47 -4.11 -12.93
N SER A 50 13.29 -4.14 -14.25
CA SER A 50 14.02 -3.31 -15.22
C SER A 50 13.51 -1.87 -15.31
N GLN A 51 12.37 -1.55 -14.69
CA GLN A 51 11.69 -0.26 -14.90
C GLN A 51 12.27 0.90 -14.08
N GLY A 52 12.87 0.62 -12.92
CA GLY A 52 13.60 1.62 -12.11
C GLY A 52 12.85 2.94 -11.85
N CYS A 53 13.56 4.07 -11.91
CA CYS A 53 13.03 5.42 -11.68
C CYS A 53 12.37 6.06 -12.92
N GLY A 54 11.93 5.25 -13.90
CA GLY A 54 11.32 5.75 -15.14
C GLY A 54 9.88 6.23 -14.99
N THR A 55 9.23 6.41 -16.15
CA THR A 55 7.83 6.87 -16.29
C THR A 55 6.80 5.74 -16.23
N THR A 56 7.24 4.51 -15.96
CA THR A 56 6.43 3.28 -16.01
C THR A 56 5.72 2.95 -14.70
N ARG A 57 5.93 3.75 -13.66
CA ARG A 57 5.23 3.60 -12.37
C ARG A 57 3.74 3.83 -12.58
N THR A 58 2.95 2.98 -11.93
CA THR A 58 1.48 3.06 -11.93
C THR A 58 0.99 3.38 -10.53
N THR A 59 -0.07 4.18 -10.44
CA THR A 59 -0.83 4.36 -9.20
C THR A 59 -1.65 3.11 -8.94
N ARG A 60 -1.64 2.63 -7.70
CA ARG A 60 -2.34 1.43 -7.25
C ARG A 60 -3.02 1.73 -5.92
N ALA A 61 -4.10 1.02 -5.64
CA ALA A 61 -4.82 1.13 -4.39
C ALA A 61 -5.25 -0.26 -3.89
N GLN A 62 -5.20 -0.48 -2.58
CA GLN A 62 -5.74 -1.67 -1.94
C GLN A 62 -6.21 -1.35 -0.51
N LYS A 63 -7.20 -2.10 -0.03
CA LYS A 63 -7.60 -2.07 1.38
C LYS A 63 -6.45 -2.54 2.27
N ILE A 64 -6.28 -1.88 3.42
CA ILE A 64 -5.37 -2.33 4.47
C ILE A 64 -6.14 -2.92 5.65
N GLY A 65 -5.48 -3.79 6.39
CA GLY A 65 -5.96 -4.30 7.67
C GLY A 65 -5.33 -3.59 8.86
N TRP A 66 -5.64 -4.11 10.05
CA TRP A 66 -5.08 -3.68 11.32
C TRP A 66 -4.62 -4.91 12.09
N ASN A 67 -3.45 -4.84 12.69
CA ASN A 67 -2.95 -5.86 13.59
C ASN A 67 -3.69 -5.77 14.94
N SER A 68 -3.61 -6.82 15.76
CA SER A 68 -4.22 -6.85 17.10
C SER A 68 -3.64 -5.81 18.06
N ASP A 69 -2.41 -5.33 17.80
CA ASP A 69 -1.77 -4.25 18.56
C ASP A 69 -2.23 -2.84 18.11
N GLY A 70 -3.20 -2.76 17.20
CA GLY A 70 -3.74 -1.51 16.66
C GLY A 70 -2.87 -0.85 15.59
N THR A 71 -1.78 -1.48 15.14
CA THR A 71 -0.95 -0.92 14.06
C THR A 71 -1.46 -1.30 12.67
N PRO A 72 -1.25 -0.45 11.66
CA PRO A 72 -1.73 -0.72 10.31
C PRO A 72 -1.00 -1.93 9.70
N ASN A 73 -1.75 -2.74 8.96
CA ASN A 73 -1.23 -3.86 8.18
C ASN A 73 -1.56 -3.66 6.70
N PRO A 74 -0.64 -3.06 5.92
CA PRO A 74 -0.84 -2.85 4.48
C PRO A 74 -0.94 -4.15 3.66
N GLY A 75 -0.56 -5.29 4.23
CA GLY A 75 -0.48 -6.57 3.55
C GLY A 75 0.64 -6.61 2.50
N THR A 76 0.46 -7.46 1.49
CA THR A 76 1.38 -7.56 0.34
C THR A 76 0.84 -6.73 -0.82
N PRO A 77 1.67 -5.97 -1.57
CA PRO A 77 1.19 -5.20 -2.71
C PRO A 77 0.57 -6.10 -3.78
N VAL A 78 -0.62 -5.73 -4.24
CA VAL A 78 -1.37 -6.49 -5.24
C VAL A 78 -0.82 -6.26 -6.65
N ARG A 79 -0.82 -7.32 -7.47
CA ARG A 79 -0.41 -7.29 -8.88
C ARG A 79 -1.42 -6.51 -9.71
N THR A 80 -0.96 -5.77 -10.70
CA THR A 80 -1.84 -5.16 -11.72
C THR A 80 -2.66 -6.22 -12.46
N GLY A 81 -3.92 -5.94 -12.76
CA GLY A 81 -4.82 -6.86 -13.47
C GLY A 81 -5.51 -7.90 -12.57
N VAL A 82 -5.17 -7.97 -11.29
CA VAL A 82 -5.96 -8.71 -10.29
C VAL A 82 -7.19 -7.87 -9.93
N SER A 83 -8.38 -8.46 -10.08
CA SER A 83 -9.60 -7.85 -9.58
C SER A 83 -9.65 -7.95 -8.07
N ILE A 84 -9.91 -6.83 -7.41
CA ILE A 84 -10.17 -6.73 -5.97
C ILE A 84 -11.54 -6.09 -5.76
N PRO A 85 -12.24 -6.40 -4.66
CA PRO A 85 -13.46 -5.68 -4.31
C PRO A 85 -13.20 -4.17 -4.28
N GLY A 86 -14.14 -3.39 -4.80
CA GLY A 86 -14.08 -1.93 -4.68
C GLY A 86 -14.20 -1.49 -3.22
N PRO A 87 -13.89 -0.21 -2.92
CA PRO A 87 -14.11 0.36 -1.59
C PRO A 87 -15.56 0.20 -1.15
N SER A 88 -15.79 -0.10 0.12
CA SER A 88 -17.15 -0.23 0.65
C SER A 88 -17.95 1.09 0.52
N GLY A 89 -19.23 0.98 0.19
CA GLY A 89 -20.09 2.15 -0.04
C GLY A 89 -19.91 2.83 -1.40
N ASP A 90 -19.13 2.23 -2.32
CA ASP A 90 -19.09 2.64 -3.72
C ASP A 90 -20.31 2.03 -4.44
N SER A 91 -21.28 2.86 -4.78
CA SER A 91 -22.58 2.50 -5.39
C SER A 91 -22.97 3.46 -6.49
#